data_AF-A0A7S1ADZ9-F1
#
_entry.id   AF-A0A7S1ADZ9-F1
#
_cell.length_a   1.000
_cell.length_b   1.000
_cell.length_c   1.000
_cell.angle_alpha   90.00
_cell.angle_beta   90.00
_cell.angle_gamma   90.00
#
_symmetry.space_group_name_H-M   'P 1'
#
loop_
_entity.id
_entity.type
_entity.pdbx_description
1 polymer ?
#
loop_
_entity_poly.entity_id
_entity_poly.type
_entity_poly.pdbx_seq_one_letter_code
_entity_poly.pdbx_strand_id
1 'polypeptide(L)'
;MKGVSGTLHRLDQFRVASRDITRGTAVGGAFTTLAYALLAILLVAEIRSFLIADYATELVMDDPETTTSLSFDIEMHDLPCKHTKVALFNKFQTEKISQENNRGIVYTKVDHDGMQGQSYTAEEIATLEAQDVATDWTKQEAVELDSDWSSTSDAFKHNDFHHAITFHEFTFVNFYADWCGHCKVFHPTWKDMSSRLSEKMPFTTAQGQTFTIKFMKINCVDFKDVCMSAKINAFPGLRLYKRDGTFEAFQERRDPAKIMDFLTDRVRKSSTMSTRHHWIFSE
;
A
#
# COMPACT_ATOMS: atom_id res chain seq x y z
N MET A 1 43.44 8.55 -6.91
CA MET A 1 42.76 7.24 -7.02
C MET A 1 43.58 6.11 -6.35
N LYS A 2 43.89 6.23 -5.04
CA LYS A 2 44.70 5.24 -4.27
C LYS A 2 43.96 4.75 -3.00
N GLY A 3 42.64 4.59 -3.07
CA GLY A 3 41.82 4.31 -1.87
C GLY A 3 41.17 2.93 -1.79
N VAL A 4 40.93 2.25 -2.92
CA VAL A 4 40.08 1.04 -2.96
C VAL A 4 40.89 -0.26 -3.14
N SER A 5 42.09 -0.18 -3.73
CA SER A 5 42.92 -1.36 -4.05
C SER A 5 43.48 -2.05 -2.80
N GLY A 6 43.88 -1.29 -1.76
CA GLY A 6 44.52 -1.85 -0.56
C GLY A 6 43.58 -2.65 0.37
N THR A 7 42.28 -2.36 0.36
CA THR A 7 41.27 -3.04 1.20
C THR A 7 40.81 -4.37 0.60
N LEU A 8 40.83 -4.53 -0.72
CA LEU A 8 40.43 -5.76 -1.42
C LEU A 8 41.44 -6.90 -1.26
N HIS A 9 42.72 -6.59 -1.07
CA HIS A 9 43.76 -7.60 -0.81
C HIS A 9 43.60 -8.36 0.53
N ARG A 10 42.74 -7.88 1.44
CA ARG A 10 42.49 -8.53 2.74
C ARG A 10 41.34 -9.54 2.72
N LEU A 11 40.56 -9.59 1.64
CA LEU A 11 39.35 -10.41 1.53
C LEU A 11 39.59 -11.79 0.89
N ASP A 12 40.82 -12.08 0.44
CA ASP A 12 41.21 -13.38 -0.10
C ASP A 12 41.38 -14.41 1.03
N GLN A 13 40.51 -15.42 1.06
CA GLN A 13 40.43 -16.44 2.11
C GLN A 13 41.04 -17.80 1.73
N PHE A 14 41.71 -17.94 0.59
CA PHE A 14 42.50 -19.15 0.30
C PHE A 14 43.79 -19.16 1.14
N ARG A 15 43.63 -19.32 2.45
CA ARG A 15 44.68 -19.21 3.47
C ARG A 15 44.94 -20.57 4.10
N VAL A 16 45.88 -21.31 3.51
CA VAL A 16 46.65 -22.33 4.25
C VAL A 16 48.17 -22.07 4.16
N ALA A 17 48.64 -21.14 3.32
CA ALA A 17 50.05 -20.78 3.22
C ALA A 17 50.39 -19.49 3.99
N SER A 18 51.61 -19.44 4.54
CA SER A 18 52.18 -18.26 5.22
C SER A 18 52.11 -17.01 4.34
N ARG A 19 51.81 -15.86 4.96
CA ARG A 19 51.67 -14.55 4.29
C ARG A 19 52.92 -14.10 3.54
N ASP A 20 54.08 -14.69 3.82
CA ASP A 20 55.36 -14.36 3.17
C ASP A 20 55.51 -14.98 1.77
N ILE A 21 54.66 -15.95 1.40
CA ILE A 21 54.75 -16.70 0.13
C ILE A 21 53.60 -16.36 -0.84
N THR A 22 52.59 -15.64 -0.38
CA THR A 22 51.36 -15.38 -1.16
C THR A 22 51.21 -13.90 -1.52
N ARG A 23 51.31 -13.56 -2.81
CA ARG A 23 50.90 -12.25 -3.34
C ARG A 23 49.43 -12.32 -3.75
N GLY A 24 48.55 -11.70 -2.97
CA GLY A 24 47.14 -11.54 -3.36
C GLY A 24 47.05 -10.72 -4.65
N THR A 25 46.33 -11.22 -5.65
CA THR A 25 46.11 -10.50 -6.91
C THR A 25 44.81 -9.69 -6.83
N ALA A 26 44.78 -8.51 -7.45
CA ALA A 26 43.57 -7.69 -7.50
C ALA A 26 42.39 -8.44 -8.16
N VAL A 27 42.71 -9.31 -9.13
CA VAL A 27 41.75 -10.17 -9.82
C VAL A 27 41.15 -11.21 -8.86
N GLY A 28 41.98 -11.88 -8.03
CA GLY A 28 41.51 -12.81 -7.01
C GLY A 28 40.61 -12.15 -5.96
N GLY A 29 40.95 -10.92 -5.55
CA GLY A 29 40.11 -10.11 -4.68
C GLY A 29 38.74 -9.80 -5.31
N ALA A 30 38.70 -9.43 -6.59
CA ALA A 30 37.46 -9.15 -7.31
C ALA A 30 36.55 -10.38 -7.40
N PHE A 31 37.10 -11.54 -7.78
CA PHE A 31 36.33 -12.80 -7.82
C PHE A 31 35.77 -13.18 -6.45
N THR A 32 36.55 -13.01 -5.38
CA THR A 32 36.11 -13.30 -4.02
C THR A 32 34.96 -12.38 -3.60
N THR A 33 35.05 -11.07 -3.90
CA THR A 33 33.95 -10.14 -3.62
C THR A 33 32.68 -10.45 -4.40
N LEU A 34 32.81 -10.86 -5.67
CA LEU A 34 31.66 -11.22 -6.50
C LEU A 34 30.98 -12.50 -5.97
N ALA A 35 31.77 -13.49 -5.55
CA ALA A 35 31.25 -14.71 -4.94
C ALA A 35 30.48 -14.42 -3.65
N TYR A 36 30.99 -13.55 -2.77
CA TYR A 36 30.28 -13.14 -1.56
C TYR A 36 29.00 -12.35 -1.84
N ALA A 37 29.02 -11.47 -2.85
CA ALA A 37 27.84 -10.74 -3.27
C ALA A 37 26.75 -11.69 -3.79
N LEU A 38 27.12 -12.68 -4.63
CA LEU A 38 26.20 -13.71 -5.12
C LEU A 38 25.62 -14.52 -3.96
N LEU A 39 26.45 -14.93 -3.01
CA LEU A 39 26.03 -15.73 -1.86
C LEU A 39 25.08 -14.94 -0.94
N ALA A 40 25.33 -13.64 -0.75
CA ALA A 40 24.43 -12.75 -0.03
C ALA A 40 23.10 -12.54 -0.75
N ILE A 41 23.10 -12.40 -2.08
CA ILE A 41 21.87 -12.31 -2.89
C ILE A 41 21.04 -13.57 -2.75
N LEU A 42 21.67 -14.75 -2.88
CA LEU A 42 21.00 -16.03 -2.70
C LEU A 42 20.41 -16.17 -1.29
N LEU A 43 21.17 -15.80 -0.26
CA LEU A 43 20.69 -15.82 1.13
C LEU A 43 19.45 -14.92 1.32
N VAL A 44 19.46 -13.70 0.76
CA VAL A 44 18.31 -12.79 0.84
C VAL A 44 17.10 -13.34 0.07
N ALA A 45 17.33 -13.96 -1.09
CA ALA A 45 16.26 -14.59 -1.86
C ALA A 45 15.62 -15.77 -1.10
N GLU A 46 16.42 -16.63 -0.51
CA GLU A 46 15.95 -17.75 0.32
C GLU A 46 15.23 -17.28 1.58
N ILE A 47 15.77 -16.28 2.29
CA ILE A 47 15.08 -15.70 3.46
C ILE A 47 13.74 -15.08 3.05
N ARG A 48 13.67 -14.38 1.91
CA ARG A 48 12.39 -13.85 1.41
C ARG A 48 11.41 -14.97 1.08
N SER A 49 11.87 -16.05 0.44
CA SER A 49 11.06 -17.23 0.15
C SER A 49 10.51 -17.85 1.44
N PHE A 50 11.36 -18.01 2.46
CA PHE A 50 10.97 -18.55 3.77
C PHE A 50 10.00 -17.64 4.55
N LEU A 51 10.09 -16.32 4.35
CA LEU A 51 9.19 -15.35 5.01
C LEU A 51 7.83 -15.22 4.32
N ILE A 52 7.63 -15.81 3.14
CA ILE A 52 6.30 -15.93 2.55
C ILE A 52 5.56 -16.99 3.37
N ALA A 53 4.61 -16.55 4.20
CA ALA A 53 3.76 -17.45 4.97
C ALA A 53 2.83 -18.21 4.01
N ASP A 54 3.01 -19.52 3.92
CA ASP A 54 2.10 -20.43 3.24
C ASP A 54 1.20 -21.11 4.29
N TYR A 55 -0.10 -21.14 4.03
CA TYR A 55 -1.07 -21.73 4.95
C TYR A 55 -1.36 -23.17 4.50
N ALA A 56 -0.59 -24.12 5.03
CA ALA A 56 -0.81 -25.54 4.77
C ALA A 56 -1.54 -26.20 5.96
N THR A 57 -2.62 -26.93 5.68
CA THR A 57 -3.29 -27.78 6.68
C THR A 57 -2.88 -29.23 6.45
N GLU A 58 -2.16 -29.83 7.41
CA GLU A 58 -1.73 -31.23 7.34
C GLU A 58 -2.75 -32.14 8.04
N LEU A 59 -3.31 -33.12 7.31
CA LEU A 59 -4.20 -34.14 7.84
C LEU A 59 -3.45 -35.48 7.91
N VAL A 60 -3.23 -36.00 9.13
CA VAL A 60 -2.62 -37.31 9.35
C VAL A 60 -3.73 -38.35 9.53
N MET A 61 -3.72 -39.40 8.70
CA MET A 61 -4.66 -40.54 8.80
C MET A 61 -3.92 -41.76 9.36
N ASP A 62 -4.52 -42.40 10.38
CA ASP A 62 -3.96 -43.59 11.05
C ASP A 62 -4.26 -44.92 10.33
N ASP A 63 -5.27 -44.97 9.44
CA ASP A 63 -5.68 -46.20 8.75
C ASP A 63 -5.76 -46.00 7.21
N PRO A 64 -4.92 -46.69 6.42
CA PRO A 64 -4.88 -46.55 4.97
C PRO A 64 -5.95 -47.35 4.20
N GLU A 65 -6.71 -48.25 4.85
CA GLU A 65 -7.63 -49.17 4.13
C GLU A 65 -9.05 -48.61 3.94
N THR A 66 -9.40 -47.48 4.57
CA THR A 66 -10.73 -46.88 4.45
C THR A 66 -10.71 -45.65 3.53
N THR A 67 -11.51 -45.69 2.45
CA THR A 67 -11.74 -44.51 1.60
C THR A 67 -12.49 -43.45 2.39
N THR A 68 -11.77 -42.42 2.84
CA THR A 68 -12.37 -41.29 3.57
C THR A 68 -12.63 -40.13 2.60
N SER A 69 -13.87 -39.67 2.53
CA SER A 69 -14.24 -38.47 1.77
C SER A 69 -13.94 -37.23 2.59
N LEU A 70 -13.07 -36.35 2.07
CA LEU A 70 -12.82 -35.04 2.65
C LEU A 70 -13.66 -33.99 1.92
N SER A 71 -14.53 -33.30 2.64
CA SER A 71 -15.34 -32.19 2.14
C SER A 71 -14.96 -30.92 2.90
N PHE A 72 -14.50 -29.90 2.19
CA PHE A 72 -14.17 -28.60 2.75
C PHE A 72 -14.72 -27.52 1.82
N ASP A 73 -15.22 -26.44 2.41
CA ASP A 73 -15.69 -25.27 1.68
C ASP A 73 -14.63 -24.16 1.78
N ILE A 74 -14.30 -23.54 0.65
CA ILE A 74 -13.37 -22.41 0.58
C ILE A 74 -14.15 -21.20 0.07
N GLU A 75 -14.27 -20.19 0.91
CA GLU A 75 -14.98 -18.94 0.59
C GLU A 75 -13.97 -17.81 0.34
N MET A 76 -14.13 -17.10 -0.79
CA MET A 76 -13.30 -15.96 -1.17
C MET A 76 -14.20 -14.86 -1.74
N HIS A 77 -14.41 -13.77 -0.99
CA HIS A 77 -15.33 -12.69 -1.39
C HIS A 77 -14.76 -11.79 -2.51
N ASP A 78 -13.44 -11.56 -2.52
CA ASP A 78 -12.79 -10.61 -3.43
C ASP A 78 -12.05 -11.27 -4.62
N LEU A 79 -12.09 -12.60 -4.75
CA LEU A 79 -11.36 -13.33 -5.78
C LEU A 79 -12.30 -14.21 -6.64
N PRO A 80 -12.45 -13.91 -7.95
CA PRO A 80 -13.23 -14.74 -8.85
C PRO A 80 -12.68 -16.17 -8.96
N CYS A 81 -13.54 -17.18 -8.92
CA CYS A 81 -13.15 -18.61 -8.96
C CYS A 81 -12.26 -18.99 -10.15
N LYS A 82 -12.33 -18.24 -11.27
CA LYS A 82 -11.47 -18.46 -12.46
C LYS A 82 -9.97 -18.29 -12.17
N HIS A 83 -9.63 -17.62 -11.07
CA HIS A 83 -8.26 -17.35 -10.64
C HIS A 83 -7.81 -18.26 -9.48
N THR A 84 -8.66 -19.15 -9.01
CA THR A 84 -8.37 -20.04 -7.88
C THR A 84 -8.17 -21.46 -8.38
N LYS A 85 -7.06 -22.11 -7.97
CA LYS A 85 -6.80 -23.52 -8.22
C LYS A 85 -6.71 -24.25 -6.88
N VAL A 86 -7.51 -25.31 -6.72
CA VAL A 86 -7.40 -26.23 -5.59
C VAL A 86 -6.62 -27.46 -6.06
N ALA A 87 -5.56 -27.81 -5.34
CA ALA A 87 -4.73 -28.97 -5.63
C ALA A 87 -4.52 -29.79 -4.36
N LEU A 88 -4.54 -31.13 -4.50
CA LEU A 88 -4.29 -32.05 -3.39
C LEU A 88 -3.00 -32.81 -3.65
N PHE A 89 -2.06 -32.72 -2.71
CA PHE A 89 -0.76 -33.35 -2.80
C PHE A 89 -0.67 -34.51 -1.80
N ASN A 90 -0.08 -35.62 -2.21
CA ASN A 90 0.31 -36.67 -1.27
C ASN A 90 1.63 -36.33 -0.57
N LYS A 91 2.05 -37.16 0.39
CA LYS A 91 3.35 -37.06 1.09
C LYS A 91 4.57 -37.07 0.15
N PHE A 92 4.40 -37.54 -1.10
CA PHE A 92 5.43 -37.56 -2.14
C PHE A 92 5.31 -36.39 -3.13
N GLN A 93 4.59 -35.33 -2.76
CA GLN A 93 4.34 -34.13 -3.57
C GLN A 93 3.76 -34.40 -4.97
N THR A 94 3.13 -35.55 -5.16
CA THR A 94 2.42 -35.88 -6.39
C THR A 94 1.01 -35.31 -6.31
N GLU A 95 0.65 -34.44 -7.26
CA GLU A 95 -0.70 -33.89 -7.39
C GLU A 95 -1.69 -35.04 -7.71
N LYS A 96 -2.68 -35.24 -6.84
CA LYS A 96 -3.71 -36.29 -6.98
C LYS A 96 -4.96 -35.80 -7.69
N ILE A 97 -5.22 -34.50 -7.68
CA ILE A 97 -6.33 -33.86 -8.37
C ILE A 97 -5.75 -33.07 -9.55
N SER A 98 -5.65 -33.71 -10.72
CA SER A 98 -5.22 -33.05 -11.95
C SER A 98 -6.38 -32.25 -12.55
N GLN A 99 -6.08 -31.05 -13.06
CA GLN A 99 -7.03 -30.11 -13.70
C GLN A 99 -7.93 -30.77 -14.75
N GLU A 100 -7.47 -31.83 -15.42
CA GLU A 100 -8.22 -32.52 -16.47
C GLU A 100 -9.44 -33.31 -15.95
N ASN A 101 -9.52 -33.57 -14.65
CA ASN A 101 -10.51 -34.50 -14.11
C ASN A 101 -11.16 -33.94 -12.85
N ASN A 102 -11.62 -32.68 -12.91
CA ASN A 102 -12.32 -31.83 -11.91
C ASN A 102 -13.55 -32.46 -11.18
N ARG A 103 -13.62 -33.80 -11.13
CA ARG A 103 -14.57 -34.64 -10.42
C ARG A 103 -14.37 -34.46 -8.92
N GLY A 104 -15.16 -33.56 -8.33
CA GLY A 104 -15.21 -33.33 -6.89
C GLY A 104 -15.08 -31.87 -6.47
N ILE A 105 -14.76 -30.96 -7.39
CA ILE A 105 -14.70 -29.51 -7.11
C ILE A 105 -15.93 -28.85 -7.72
N VAL A 106 -16.80 -28.31 -6.86
CA VAL A 106 -17.97 -27.52 -7.26
C VAL A 106 -17.66 -26.06 -6.97
N TYR A 107 -17.67 -25.24 -8.00
CA TYR A 107 -17.56 -23.79 -7.83
C TYR A 107 -18.96 -23.20 -7.67
N THR A 108 -19.25 -22.69 -6.49
CA THR A 108 -20.50 -22.02 -6.17
C THR A 108 -20.24 -20.52 -6.04
N LYS A 109 -21.13 -19.70 -6.61
CA LYS A 109 -21.09 -18.26 -6.36
C LYS A 109 -21.65 -17.99 -4.97
N VAL A 110 -20.92 -17.23 -4.16
CA VAL A 110 -21.28 -16.89 -2.78
C VAL A 110 -21.59 -15.40 -2.72
N ASP A 111 -22.61 -15.02 -1.95
CA ASP A 111 -22.94 -13.62 -1.66
C ASP A 111 -21.98 -13.03 -0.59
N HIS A 112 -22.02 -11.72 -0.37
CA HIS A 112 -21.22 -11.02 0.65
C HIS A 112 -21.52 -11.48 2.08
N ASP A 113 -22.73 -11.97 2.34
CA ASP A 113 -23.14 -12.55 3.63
C ASP A 113 -22.70 -14.03 3.82
N GLY A 114 -21.92 -14.59 2.90
CA GLY A 114 -21.52 -16.01 2.93
C GLY A 114 -22.66 -16.97 2.54
N MET A 115 -23.81 -16.44 2.12
CA MET A 115 -24.97 -17.24 1.76
C MET A 115 -24.83 -17.76 0.32
N GLN A 116 -24.97 -19.08 0.14
CA GLN A 116 -24.99 -19.71 -1.17
C GLN A 116 -26.30 -19.36 -1.90
N GLY A 117 -26.21 -18.75 -3.08
CA GLY A 117 -27.23 -18.94 -4.11
C GLY A 117 -28.09 -17.76 -4.57
N GLN A 118 -27.79 -16.51 -4.22
CA GLN A 118 -28.32 -15.39 -5.00
C GLN A 118 -27.21 -14.68 -5.77
N SER A 119 -27.16 -14.95 -7.07
CA SER A 119 -26.53 -14.02 -7.99
C SER A 119 -27.39 -12.76 -8.03
N TYR A 120 -26.77 -11.59 -7.88
CA TYR A 120 -27.41 -10.34 -8.26
C TYR A 120 -27.94 -10.48 -9.70
N THR A 121 -29.23 -10.21 -9.88
CA THR A 121 -29.84 -10.08 -11.20
C THR A 121 -29.14 -8.96 -11.96
N ALA A 122 -29.15 -8.99 -13.29
CA ALA A 122 -28.58 -7.88 -14.09
C ALA A 122 -29.21 -6.52 -13.72
N GLU A 123 -30.44 -6.54 -13.23
CA GLU A 123 -31.17 -5.38 -12.72
C GLU A 123 -30.66 -4.94 -11.35
N GLU A 124 -30.40 -5.85 -10.42
CA GLU A 124 -29.80 -5.54 -9.12
C GLU A 124 -28.36 -5.02 -9.27
N ILE A 125 -27.56 -5.65 -10.14
CA ILE A 125 -26.23 -5.15 -10.51
C ILE A 125 -26.35 -3.75 -11.10
N ALA A 126 -27.29 -3.53 -12.03
CA ALA A 126 -27.50 -2.21 -12.60
C ALA A 126 -27.98 -1.18 -11.56
N THR A 127 -28.76 -1.57 -10.55
CA THR A 127 -29.16 -0.67 -9.46
C THR A 127 -28.02 -0.36 -8.51
N LEU A 128 -27.16 -1.33 -8.20
CA LEU A 128 -25.97 -1.16 -7.36
C LEU A 128 -24.93 -0.31 -8.10
N GLU A 129 -24.67 -0.60 -9.37
CA GLU A 129 -23.83 0.21 -10.25
C GLU A 129 -24.41 1.62 -10.45
N ALA A 130 -25.74 1.77 -10.51
CA ALA A 130 -26.38 3.10 -10.60
C ALA A 130 -26.31 3.87 -9.28
N GLN A 131 -26.41 3.22 -8.13
CA GLN A 131 -26.16 3.82 -6.83
C GLN A 131 -24.69 4.22 -6.68
N ASP A 132 -23.77 3.37 -7.14
CA ASP A 132 -22.35 3.68 -7.19
C ASP A 132 -22.07 4.89 -8.09
N VAL A 133 -22.65 4.94 -9.29
CA VAL A 133 -22.56 6.08 -10.22
C VAL A 133 -23.24 7.34 -9.68
N ALA A 134 -24.26 7.21 -8.83
CA ALA A 134 -24.88 8.34 -8.14
C ALA A 134 -24.04 8.87 -6.98
N THR A 135 -23.18 8.03 -6.39
CA THR A 135 -22.17 8.43 -5.40
C THR A 135 -20.81 8.77 -5.99
N ASP A 136 -20.55 8.36 -7.24
CA ASP A 136 -19.38 8.75 -8.02
C ASP A 136 -19.61 10.17 -8.52
N TRP A 137 -18.61 11.02 -8.36
CA TRP A 137 -18.75 12.44 -8.67
C TRP A 137 -19.07 12.63 -10.15
N THR A 138 -20.09 13.43 -10.47
CA THR A 138 -20.32 13.83 -11.85
C THR A 138 -19.08 14.57 -12.38
N LYS A 139 -18.84 14.56 -13.69
CA LYS A 139 -17.67 15.25 -14.27
C LYS A 139 -17.63 16.75 -13.93
N GLN A 140 -18.79 17.36 -13.66
CA GLN A 140 -18.89 18.76 -13.26
C GLN A 140 -18.51 18.93 -11.79
N GLU A 141 -19.05 18.11 -10.90
CA GLU A 141 -18.67 18.08 -9.48
C GLU A 141 -17.19 17.74 -9.28
N ALA A 142 -16.64 16.82 -10.08
CA ALA A 142 -15.22 16.48 -10.04
C ALA A 142 -14.32 17.67 -10.40
N VAL A 143 -14.75 18.52 -11.34
CA VAL A 143 -14.02 19.74 -11.73
C VAL A 143 -14.16 20.82 -10.65
N GLU A 144 -15.32 20.92 -10.01
CA GLU A 144 -15.54 21.82 -8.88
C GLU A 144 -14.70 21.40 -7.67
N LEU A 145 -14.70 20.12 -7.32
CA LEU A 145 -13.89 19.54 -6.26
C LEU A 145 -12.39 19.67 -6.54
N ASP A 146 -11.92 19.51 -7.78
CA ASP A 146 -10.50 19.69 -8.13
C ASP A 146 -10.06 21.17 -8.08
N SER A 147 -11.00 22.12 -8.17
CA SER A 147 -10.71 23.57 -8.13
C SER A 147 -10.17 24.04 -6.77
N ASP A 148 -10.59 23.37 -5.69
CA ASP A 148 -10.34 23.79 -4.30
C ASP A 148 -8.89 23.54 -3.82
N TRP A 149 -8.10 22.79 -4.60
CA TRP A 149 -6.75 22.35 -4.21
C TRP A 149 -5.63 23.32 -4.63
N SER A 150 -5.99 24.38 -5.35
CA SER A 150 -5.04 25.42 -5.80
C SER A 150 -4.87 26.53 -4.76
N SER A 151 -4.38 26.18 -3.56
CA SER A 151 -3.75 27.15 -2.65
C SER A 151 -4.62 28.39 -2.29
N THR A 152 -5.58 28.24 -1.36
CA THR A 152 -5.66 28.98 -0.09
C THR A 152 -7.00 28.70 0.61
N SER A 153 -7.13 29.02 1.91
CA SER A 153 -8.42 28.97 2.63
C SER A 153 -9.54 29.72 1.93
N ASP A 154 -9.16 30.71 1.13
CA ASP A 154 -10.05 31.66 0.46
C ASP A 154 -10.78 31.03 -0.74
N ALA A 155 -10.39 29.80 -1.11
CA ALA A 155 -10.94 29.06 -2.24
C ALA A 155 -11.66 27.76 -1.84
N PHE A 156 -11.72 27.39 -0.54
CA PHE A 156 -12.56 26.28 -0.10
C PHE A 156 -14.02 26.72 -0.16
N LYS A 157 -14.70 26.36 -1.26
CA LYS A 157 -16.07 26.82 -1.56
C LYS A 157 -17.15 25.87 -1.06
N HIS A 158 -16.77 24.62 -0.75
CA HIS A 158 -17.72 23.57 -0.46
C HIS A 158 -18.09 23.54 1.03
N ASN A 159 -19.37 23.30 1.32
CA ASN A 159 -19.84 23.12 2.69
C ASN A 159 -19.44 21.77 3.29
N ASP A 160 -19.06 20.80 2.45
CA ASP A 160 -18.74 19.45 2.88
C ASP A 160 -17.24 19.15 2.79
N PHE A 161 -16.59 19.19 3.95
CA PHE A 161 -15.19 18.84 4.11
C PHE A 161 -14.91 17.37 3.82
N HIS A 162 -15.86 16.47 4.11
CA HIS A 162 -15.66 15.03 3.96
C HIS A 162 -15.51 14.64 2.49
N HIS A 163 -16.38 15.17 1.62
CA HIS A 163 -16.28 14.94 0.18
C HIS A 163 -14.96 15.46 -0.42
N ALA A 164 -14.47 16.61 0.06
CA ALA A 164 -13.19 17.14 -0.40
C ALA A 164 -12.03 16.18 -0.05
N ILE A 165 -11.97 15.66 1.19
CA ILE A 165 -10.84 14.80 1.59
C ILE A 165 -10.86 13.41 0.96
N THR A 166 -12.05 12.86 0.65
CA THR A 166 -12.21 11.51 0.08
C THR A 166 -12.15 11.48 -1.44
N PHE A 167 -12.25 12.63 -2.12
CA PHE A 167 -12.17 12.73 -3.58
C PHE A 167 -10.86 12.20 -4.16
N HIS A 168 -9.76 12.42 -3.45
CA HIS A 168 -8.43 11.97 -3.87
C HIS A 168 -7.90 10.86 -2.95
N GLU A 169 -7.04 10.01 -3.51
CA GLU A 169 -6.43 8.88 -2.78
C GLU A 169 -5.69 9.32 -1.51
N PHE A 170 -4.96 10.44 -1.62
CA PHE A 170 -4.22 11.03 -0.51
C PHE A 170 -4.38 12.55 -0.50
N THR A 171 -4.82 13.06 0.64
CA THR A 171 -5.11 14.47 0.84
C THR A 171 -4.39 14.98 2.10
N PHE A 172 -3.41 15.87 1.93
CA PHE A 172 -2.66 16.45 3.03
C PHE A 172 -3.19 17.83 3.40
N VAL A 173 -3.70 17.96 4.63
CA VAL A 173 -4.44 19.13 5.11
C VAL A 173 -3.66 19.86 6.21
N ASN A 174 -3.54 21.17 6.04
CA ASN A 174 -3.00 22.09 7.03
C ASN A 174 -4.10 22.94 7.67
N PHE A 175 -4.44 22.61 8.91
CA PHE A 175 -5.37 23.37 9.75
C PHE A 175 -4.61 24.51 10.43
N TYR A 176 -5.01 25.75 10.15
CA TYR A 176 -4.32 26.94 10.64
C TYR A 176 -5.28 28.03 11.12
N ALA A 177 -4.72 29.07 11.74
CA ALA A 177 -5.44 30.28 12.13
C ALA A 177 -4.58 31.52 11.85
N ASP A 178 -5.18 32.61 11.38
CA ASP A 178 -4.45 33.82 10.94
C ASP A 178 -3.72 34.55 12.06
N TRP A 179 -4.20 34.44 13.30
CA TRP A 179 -3.56 35.05 14.46
C TRP A 179 -2.39 34.21 15.01
N CYS A 180 -2.21 32.98 14.55
CA CYS A 180 -1.19 32.08 15.08
C CYS A 180 0.20 32.40 14.49
N GLY A 181 1.14 32.80 15.37
CA GLY A 181 2.52 33.08 14.97
C GLY A 181 3.24 31.89 14.33
N HIS A 182 3.05 30.68 14.87
CA HIS A 182 3.64 29.46 14.31
C HIS A 182 3.13 29.13 12.90
N CYS A 183 1.84 29.42 12.63
CA CYS A 183 1.26 29.25 11.30
C CYS A 183 1.89 30.21 10.27
N LYS A 184 2.11 31.48 10.65
CA LYS A 184 2.74 32.48 9.78
C LYS A 184 4.16 32.08 9.38
N VAL A 185 4.93 31.54 10.32
CA VAL A 185 6.30 31.05 10.06
C VAL A 185 6.29 29.84 9.12
N PHE A 186 5.33 28.94 9.26
CA PHE A 186 5.24 27.73 8.45
C PHE A 186 4.63 27.94 7.05
N HIS A 187 3.83 29.00 6.88
CA HIS A 187 3.15 29.33 5.62
C HIS A 187 4.05 29.32 4.36
N PRO A 188 5.24 29.97 4.32
CA PRO A 188 6.10 29.93 3.13
C PRO A 188 6.58 28.52 2.79
N THR A 189 6.91 27.71 3.80
CA THR A 189 7.30 26.31 3.63
C THR A 189 6.17 25.49 3.04
N TRP A 190 4.95 25.64 3.57
CA TRP A 190 3.77 24.95 3.05
C TRP A 190 3.52 25.28 1.58
N LYS A 191 3.59 26.57 1.21
CA LYS A 191 3.35 27.04 -0.16
C LYS A 191 4.38 26.48 -1.17
N ASP A 192 5.65 26.47 -0.78
CA ASP A 192 6.72 25.90 -1.62
C ASP A 192 6.53 24.39 -1.80
N MET A 193 6.17 23.68 -0.73
CA MET A 193 5.87 22.25 -0.81
C MET A 193 4.65 21.93 -1.67
N SER A 194 3.53 22.63 -1.44
CA SER A 194 2.29 22.37 -2.16
C SER A 194 2.47 22.55 -3.67
N SER A 195 3.14 23.64 -4.08
CA SER A 195 3.40 23.92 -5.51
C SER A 195 4.34 22.91 -6.18
N ARG A 196 5.34 22.38 -5.45
CA ARG A 196 6.26 21.38 -6.01
C ARG A 196 5.60 20.01 -6.16
N LEU A 197 4.76 19.63 -5.20
CA LEU A 197 4.25 18.26 -5.09
C LEU A 197 2.95 18.05 -5.85
N SER A 198 2.11 19.08 -6.00
CA SER A 198 0.88 18.99 -6.78
C SER A 198 1.13 18.81 -8.28
N GLU A 199 2.24 19.34 -8.81
CA GLU A 199 2.49 19.39 -10.25
C GLU A 199 3.55 18.41 -10.76
N LYS A 200 4.54 18.02 -9.93
CA LYS A 200 5.81 17.46 -10.46
C LYS A 200 6.28 16.15 -9.85
N MET A 201 5.63 15.63 -8.81
CA MET A 201 6.13 14.44 -8.10
C MET A 201 5.04 13.39 -7.84
N PRO A 202 4.96 12.33 -8.67
CA PRO A 202 4.21 11.14 -8.30
C PRO A 202 4.92 10.37 -7.19
N PHE A 203 4.15 9.88 -6.22
CA PHE A 203 4.61 8.97 -5.17
C PHE A 203 4.32 7.54 -5.59
N THR A 204 5.31 6.65 -5.49
CA THR A 204 5.16 5.26 -5.91
C THR A 204 5.00 4.33 -4.70
N THR A 205 3.97 3.50 -4.78
CA THR A 205 3.65 2.47 -3.77
C THR A 205 4.57 1.27 -3.91
N ALA A 206 4.66 0.40 -2.90
CA ALA A 206 5.45 -0.84 -2.97
C ALA A 206 5.04 -1.76 -4.14
N GLN A 207 3.77 -1.67 -4.58
CA GLN A 207 3.18 -2.42 -5.69
C GLN A 207 3.36 -1.74 -7.06
N GLY A 208 4.10 -0.62 -7.14
CA GLY A 208 4.40 0.07 -8.40
C GLY A 208 3.33 1.05 -8.92
N GLN A 209 2.26 1.28 -8.16
CA GLN A 209 1.23 2.28 -8.49
C GLN A 209 1.70 3.70 -8.12
N THR A 210 1.45 4.66 -9.01
CA THR A 210 1.79 6.08 -8.81
C THR A 210 0.58 6.88 -8.37
N PHE A 211 0.71 7.61 -7.26
CA PHE A 211 -0.31 8.50 -6.71
C PHE A 211 0.20 9.92 -6.61
N THR A 212 -0.72 10.89 -6.72
CA THR A 212 -0.45 12.30 -6.47
C THR A 212 -1.12 12.71 -5.18
N ILE A 213 -0.37 13.31 -4.26
CA ILE A 213 -0.90 13.82 -3.00
C ILE A 213 -1.41 15.24 -3.22
N LYS A 214 -2.64 15.50 -2.80
CA LYS A 214 -3.28 16.82 -2.92
C LYS A 214 -3.09 17.59 -1.63
N PHE A 215 -2.76 18.87 -1.76
CA PHE A 215 -2.44 19.75 -0.62
C PHE A 215 -3.57 20.74 -0.40
N MET A 216 -4.05 20.86 0.84
CA MET A 216 -5.09 21.82 1.21
C MET A 216 -4.76 22.52 2.51
N LYS A 217 -5.21 23.77 2.65
CA LYS A 217 -5.16 24.49 3.92
C LYS A 217 -6.54 24.99 4.31
N ILE A 218 -6.88 24.88 5.59
CA ILE A 218 -8.17 25.29 6.13
C ILE A 218 -7.94 26.30 7.25
N ASN A 219 -8.61 27.45 7.12
CA ASN A 219 -8.62 28.45 8.17
C ASN A 219 -9.69 28.11 9.20
N CYS A 220 -9.27 27.72 10.40
CA CYS A 220 -10.17 27.37 11.49
C CYS A 220 -10.85 28.59 12.13
N VAL A 221 -10.46 29.81 11.75
CA VAL A 221 -11.17 31.04 12.14
C VAL A 221 -12.45 31.21 11.32
N ASP A 222 -12.37 30.95 10.01
CA ASP A 222 -13.49 31.06 9.07
C ASP A 222 -14.36 29.79 9.10
N PHE A 223 -13.73 28.61 9.13
CA PHE A 223 -14.37 27.30 9.11
C PHE A 223 -14.29 26.60 10.46
N LYS A 224 -14.91 27.21 11.48
CA LYS A 224 -14.88 26.69 12.86
C LYS A 224 -15.50 25.32 12.97
N ASP A 225 -16.65 25.10 12.33
CA ASP A 225 -17.41 23.84 12.43
C ASP A 225 -16.62 22.64 11.90
N VAL A 226 -15.90 22.84 10.79
CA VAL A 226 -15.01 21.82 10.19
C VAL A 226 -13.85 21.49 11.14
N CYS A 227 -13.23 22.49 11.75
CA CYS A 227 -12.10 22.24 12.66
C CYS A 227 -12.55 21.64 14.01
N MET A 228 -13.76 21.97 14.46
CA MET A 228 -14.38 21.36 15.64
C MET A 228 -14.75 19.91 15.38
N SER A 229 -15.39 19.59 14.25
CA SER A 229 -15.73 18.21 13.88
C SER A 229 -14.46 17.36 13.66
N ALA A 230 -13.42 17.95 13.06
CA ALA A 230 -12.10 17.34 12.94
C ALA A 230 -11.33 17.27 14.27
N LYS A 231 -11.84 17.82 15.39
CA LYS A 231 -11.18 17.81 16.71
C LYS A 231 -9.75 18.37 16.68
N ILE A 232 -9.56 19.53 16.04
CA ILE A 232 -8.26 20.20 15.96
C ILE A 232 -8.03 21.06 17.22
N ASN A 233 -7.09 20.63 18.05
CA ASN A 233 -6.81 21.28 19.34
C ASN A 233 -5.62 22.25 19.31
N ALA A 234 -4.78 22.22 18.27
CA ALA A 234 -3.57 23.04 18.18
C ALA A 234 -3.22 23.39 16.73
N PHE A 235 -2.62 24.56 16.54
CA PHE A 235 -2.25 25.09 15.23
C PHE A 235 -0.73 25.28 15.07
N PRO A 236 -0.17 25.06 13.86
CA PRO A 236 -0.81 24.39 12.74
C PRO A 236 -0.94 22.88 12.97
N GLY A 237 -2.11 22.33 12.65
CA GLY A 237 -2.39 20.90 12.69
C GLY A 237 -2.26 20.30 11.31
N LEU A 238 -1.38 19.31 11.14
CA LEU A 238 -1.12 18.66 9.86
C LEU A 238 -1.67 17.24 9.88
N ARG A 239 -2.50 16.88 8.88
CA ARG A 239 -3.08 15.54 8.77
C ARG A 239 -3.07 15.06 7.33
N LEU A 240 -2.70 13.80 7.13
CA LEU A 240 -2.84 13.10 5.87
C LEU A 240 -4.11 12.25 5.93
N TYR A 241 -5.09 12.60 5.11
CA TYR A 241 -6.31 11.83 4.89
C TYR A 241 -6.12 10.87 3.72
N LYS A 242 -6.74 9.71 3.84
CA LYS A 242 -6.87 8.71 2.78
C LYS A 242 -8.30 8.74 2.24
N ARG A 243 -8.52 8.10 1.09
CA ARG A 243 -9.83 7.97 0.46
C ARG A 243 -10.90 7.31 1.35
N ASP A 244 -10.48 6.42 2.24
CA ASP A 244 -11.35 5.77 3.24
C ASP A 244 -11.82 6.72 4.37
N GLY A 245 -11.41 7.99 4.34
CA GLY A 245 -11.71 8.98 5.38
C GLY A 245 -10.85 8.85 6.63
N THR A 246 -10.01 7.82 6.74
CA THR A 246 -9.05 7.69 7.83
C THR A 246 -7.95 8.74 7.69
N PHE A 247 -7.36 9.12 8.83
CA PHE A 247 -6.31 10.13 8.84
C PHE A 247 -5.15 9.78 9.76
N GLU A 248 -3.99 10.30 9.41
CA GLU A 248 -2.78 10.22 10.22
C GLU A 248 -2.24 11.62 10.49
N ALA A 249 -2.08 11.96 11.78
CA ALA A 249 -1.58 13.27 12.18
C ALA A 249 -0.05 13.32 12.11
N PHE A 250 0.49 14.38 11.52
CA PHE A 250 1.92 14.64 11.49
C PHE A 250 2.35 15.39 12.76
N GLN A 251 3.22 14.76 13.55
CA GLN A 251 3.65 15.24 14.87
C GLN A 251 5.13 15.67 14.93
N GLU A 252 5.90 15.42 13.86
CA GLU A 252 7.33 15.74 13.83
C GLU A 252 7.59 17.24 13.61
N ARG A 253 8.87 17.61 13.58
CA ARG A 253 9.29 18.95 13.19
C ARG A 253 8.80 19.25 11.77
N ARG A 254 8.27 20.46 11.60
CA ARG A 254 7.65 20.95 10.35
C ARG A 254 8.70 21.38 9.32
N ASP A 255 9.71 20.53 9.15
CA ASP A 255 10.77 20.68 8.17
C ASP A 255 10.31 20.03 6.86
N PRO A 256 10.58 20.65 5.69
CA PRO A 256 10.11 20.12 4.41
C PRO A 256 10.57 18.68 4.15
N ALA A 257 11.82 18.36 4.50
CA ALA A 257 12.37 17.01 4.35
C ALA A 257 11.61 15.97 5.19
N LYS A 258 11.26 16.31 6.44
CA LYS A 258 10.54 15.40 7.34
C LYS A 258 9.11 15.15 6.89
N ILE A 259 8.45 16.18 6.38
CA ILE A 259 7.11 16.03 5.80
C ILE A 259 7.20 15.14 4.54
N MET A 260 8.22 15.32 3.70
CA MET A 260 8.42 14.46 2.52
C MET A 260 8.67 13.00 2.87
N ASP A 261 9.51 12.75 3.86
CA ASP A 261 9.78 11.40 4.35
C ASP A 261 8.50 10.75 4.89
N PHE A 262 7.71 11.50 5.67
CA PHE A 262 6.43 11.05 6.19
C PHE A 262 5.45 10.68 5.07
N LEU A 263 5.23 11.58 4.10
CA LEU A 263 4.32 11.34 2.98
C LEU A 263 4.76 10.12 2.16
N THR A 264 6.06 10.02 1.87
CA THR A 264 6.62 8.90 1.09
C THR A 264 6.48 7.57 1.83
N ASP A 265 6.77 7.54 3.13
CA ASP A 265 6.62 6.33 3.95
C ASP A 265 5.16 5.88 4.00
N ARG A 266 4.22 6.81 4.16
CA ARG A 266 2.79 6.51 4.22
C ARG A 266 2.21 6.05 2.90
N VAL A 267 2.55 6.70 1.80
CA VAL A 267 2.13 6.20 0.48
C VAL A 267 2.74 4.84 0.21
N ARG A 268 4.03 4.62 0.52
CA ARG A 268 4.69 3.33 0.29
C ARG A 268 4.08 2.18 1.10
N LYS A 269 3.72 2.42 2.36
CA LYS A 269 3.10 1.44 3.26
C LYS A 269 1.62 1.27 3.03
N SER A 270 0.99 2.20 2.31
CA SER A 270 -0.40 2.06 1.93
C SER A 270 -0.53 0.85 1.02
N SER A 271 -1.03 -0.26 1.57
CA SER A 271 -1.58 -1.35 0.79
C SER A 271 -2.95 -0.92 0.28
N THR A 272 -2.98 0.17 -0.50
CA THR A 272 -4.18 0.48 -1.28
C THR A 272 -4.21 -0.58 -2.36
N MET A 273 -4.85 -1.72 -2.08
CA MET A 273 -5.48 -2.45 -3.17
C MET A 273 -6.33 -1.41 -3.87
N SER A 274 -6.20 -1.31 -5.20
CA SER A 274 -7.11 -0.55 -6.04
C SER A 274 -8.52 -1.19 -6.03
N THR A 275 -8.98 -1.67 -4.89
CA THR A 275 -10.38 -1.85 -4.60
C THR A 275 -10.92 -0.45 -4.42
N ARG A 276 -11.78 -0.02 -5.35
CA ARG A 276 -12.64 1.13 -5.10
C ARG A 276 -13.28 0.89 -3.75
N HIS A 277 -13.02 1.77 -2.79
CA HIS A 277 -13.73 1.74 -1.53
C HIS A 277 -15.18 2.08 -1.88
N HIS A 278 -16.02 1.07 -2.04
CA HIS A 278 -17.45 1.30 -2.14
C HIS A 278 -17.92 1.70 -0.75
N TRP A 279 -18.55 2.87 -0.65
CA TRP A 279 -19.12 3.41 0.58
C TRP A 279 -20.14 2.46 1.23
N ILE A 280 -20.65 1.47 0.48
CA ILE A 280 -21.51 0.40 0.98
C ILE A 280 -20.81 -0.53 2.00
N PHE A 281 -19.47 -0.48 2.09
CA PHE A 281 -18.68 -1.32 3.01
C PHE A 281 -18.21 -0.59 4.28
N SER A 282 -18.66 0.64 4.51
CA SER A 282 -18.44 1.32 5.81
C SER A 282 -19.68 1.12 6.69
N GLU A 283 -19.63 0.13 7.58
CA GLU A 283 -20.49 0.09 8.78
C GLU A 283 -19.98 1.05 9.87
#